data_AF-A0A521ATH8-F1
#
_entry.id   AF-A0A521ATH8-F1
#
_cell.length_a   1.000
_cell.length_b   1.000
_cell.length_c   1.000
_cell.angle_alpha   90.00
_cell.angle_beta   90.00
_cell.angle_gamma   90.00
#
_symmetry.space_group_name_H-M   'P 1'
#
loop_
_entity.id
_entity.type
_entity.pdbx_description
1 polymer ?
#
loop_
_entity_poly.entity_id
_entity_poly.type
_entity_poly.pdbx_seq_one_letter_code
_entity_poly.pdbx_strand_id
1 'polypeptide(L)'
;MDSYIDKQELNRWISELENQEQLKALRSIIFNAQDPEGLWKELSKSAQQKIRPDTKVPKTEIHITIKRFWELVWSMRESSKPWSWDDLSEAEKAGIDRGIADLKAGRTTPSEEVWKKN
;
A
#
# COMPACT_ATOMS: atom_id res chain seq x y z
N MET A 1 8.17 -13.74 12.46
CA MET A 1 9.15 -12.85 11.83
C MET A 1 8.70 -11.43 12.12
N ASP A 2 9.37 -10.70 13.02
CA ASP A 2 9.24 -9.23 13.05
C ASP A 2 9.85 -8.76 11.72
N SER A 3 9.01 -8.40 10.73
CA SER A 3 9.53 -7.80 9.51
C SER A 3 10.16 -6.47 9.92
N TYR A 4 11.46 -6.33 9.70
CA TYR A 4 12.15 -5.07 9.96
C TYR A 4 11.51 -3.99 9.09
N ILE A 5 10.79 -3.05 9.73
CA ILE A 5 10.20 -1.91 9.04
C ILE A 5 11.29 -0.85 8.91
N ASP A 6 11.72 -0.59 7.67
CA ASP A 6 12.65 0.49 7.38
C ASP A 6 11.94 1.84 7.49
N LYS A 7 12.04 2.46 8.66
CA LYS A 7 11.46 3.78 8.93
C LYS A 7 12.06 4.88 8.04
N GLN A 8 13.28 4.74 7.52
CA GLN A 8 13.88 5.73 6.63
C GLN A 8 13.20 5.70 5.26
N GLU A 9 13.01 4.49 4.72
CA GLU A 9 12.30 4.28 3.46
C GLU A 9 10.84 4.79 3.56
N LEU A 10 10.15 4.48 4.66
CA LEU A 10 8.78 4.96 4.87
C LEU A 10 8.71 6.48 5.04
N ASN A 11 9.68 7.09 5.72
CA ASN A 11 9.76 8.55 5.82
C ASN A 11 9.94 9.21 4.45
N ARG A 12 10.78 8.61 3.58
CA ARG A 12 10.94 9.08 2.20
C ARG A 12 9.62 8.97 1.43
N TRP A 13 8.96 7.81 1.49
CA TRP A 13 7.67 7.60 0.85
C TRP A 13 6.62 8.62 1.31
N ILE A 14 6.48 8.85 2.62
CA ILE A 14 5.57 9.87 3.16
C ILE A 14 5.87 11.26 2.59
N SER A 15 7.15 11.61 2.46
CA SER A 15 7.57 12.93 1.96
C SER A 15 7.17 13.15 0.50
N GLU A 16 7.17 12.08 -0.30
CA GLU A 16 6.83 12.07 -1.72
C GLU A 16 5.32 11.84 -1.96
N LEU A 17 4.55 11.50 -0.91
CA LEU A 17 3.14 11.08 -1.01
C LEU A 17 2.20 12.16 -1.56
N GLU A 18 1.61 11.96 -2.73
CA GLU A 18 0.69 12.94 -3.33
C GLU A 18 -0.80 12.67 -3.03
N ASN A 19 -1.13 11.44 -2.63
CA ASN A 19 -2.49 11.01 -2.36
C ASN A 19 -3.06 11.73 -1.12
N GLN A 20 -4.03 12.62 -1.36
CA GLN A 20 -4.62 13.45 -0.30
C GLN A 20 -5.43 12.66 0.73
N GLU A 21 -6.08 11.56 0.34
CA GLU A 21 -6.85 10.73 1.27
C GLU A 21 -5.91 9.97 2.22
N GLN A 22 -4.79 9.44 1.69
CA GLN A 22 -3.75 8.83 2.53
C GLN A 22 -3.10 9.86 3.45
N LEU A 23 -2.83 11.08 2.98
CA LEU A 23 -2.32 12.16 3.85
C LEU A 23 -3.31 12.53 4.96
N LYS A 24 -4.61 12.65 4.65
CA LYS A 24 -5.65 12.91 5.66
C LYS A 24 -5.74 11.77 6.67
N ALA A 25 -5.66 10.52 6.22
CA ALA A 25 -5.66 9.35 7.10
C ALA A 25 -4.45 9.38 8.04
N LEU A 26 -3.24 9.60 7.51
CA LEU A 26 -2.02 9.73 8.32
C LEU A 26 -2.13 10.87 9.34
N ARG A 27 -2.66 12.04 8.95
CA ARG A 27 -2.92 13.16 9.86
C ARG A 27 -3.83 12.76 11.01
N SER A 28 -4.95 12.09 10.71
CA SER A 28 -5.91 11.67 11.73
C SER A 28 -5.28 10.64 12.66
N ILE A 29 -4.55 9.66 12.13
CA ILE A 29 -3.89 8.63 12.94
C ILE A 29 -2.86 9.25 13.90
N ILE A 30 -2.03 10.18 13.42
CA ILE A 30 -1.03 10.86 14.25
C ILE A 30 -1.70 11.66 15.35
N PHE A 31 -2.73 12.43 15.01
CA PHE A 31 -3.40 13.31 15.96
C PHE A 31 -4.09 12.54 17.10
N ASN A 32 -4.54 11.30 16.82
CA ASN A 32 -5.24 10.46 17.79
C ASN A 32 -4.36 9.35 18.38
N ALA A 33 -3.06 9.33 18.05
CA ALA A 33 -2.13 8.38 18.61
C ALA A 33 -2.03 8.52 20.14
N GLN A 34 -1.63 7.43 20.81
CA GLN A 34 -1.42 7.43 22.25
C GLN A 34 -0.30 8.41 22.66
N ASP A 35 0.72 8.55 21.80
CA ASP A 35 1.83 9.50 21.96
C ASP A 35 2.05 10.25 20.63
N PRO A 36 1.28 11.31 20.37
CA PRO A 36 1.36 12.05 19.10
C PRO A 36 2.69 12.79 18.97
N GLU A 37 3.26 13.27 20.08
CA GLU A 37 4.55 13.97 20.08
C GLU A 37 5.72 13.03 19.82
N GLY A 38 5.72 11.85 20.44
CA GLY A 38 6.73 10.82 20.19
C GLY A 38 6.71 10.34 18.75
N LEU A 39 5.52 10.09 18.20
CA LEU A 39 5.35 9.74 16.79
C LEU A 39 5.83 10.88 15.89
N TRP A 40 5.47 12.14 16.18
CA TRP A 40 5.91 13.29 15.39
C TRP A 40 7.44 13.42 15.35
N LYS A 41 8.13 13.10 16.46
CA LYS A 41 9.61 13.11 16.52
C LYS A 41 10.27 12.02 15.68
N GLU A 42 9.59 10.90 15.42
CA GLU A 42 10.11 9.84 14.54
C GLU A 42 9.96 10.16 13.04
N LEU A 43 9.14 11.16 12.70
CA LEU A 43 9.01 11.63 11.33
C LEU A 43 10.17 12.55 10.94
N SER A 44 10.65 12.39 9.71
CA SER A 44 11.59 13.31 9.09
C SER A 44 10.96 14.70 8.90
N LYS A 45 11.78 15.75 8.82
CA LYS A 45 11.30 17.13 8.58
C LYS A 45 10.44 17.23 7.31
N SER A 46 10.82 16.53 6.24
CA SER A 46 10.08 16.52 4.97
C SER A 46 8.72 15.82 5.12
N ALA A 47 8.68 14.69 5.83
CA ALA A 47 7.43 13.98 6.14
C ALA A 47 6.51 14.84 7.02
N GLN A 48 7.05 15.52 8.04
CA GLN A 48 6.31 16.46 8.88
C GLN A 48 5.72 17.62 8.06
N GLN A 49 6.48 18.19 7.13
CA GLN A 49 5.99 19.26 6.24
C GLN A 49 4.85 18.78 5.35
N LYS A 50 4.92 17.55 4.84
CA LYS A 50 3.88 16.95 4.02
C LYS A 50 2.61 16.65 4.82
N ILE A 51 2.79 16.08 6.00
CA ILE A 51 1.69 15.69 6.89
C ILE A 51 1.12 16.90 7.66
N ARG A 52 1.77 18.07 7.63
CA ARG A 52 1.43 19.26 8.42
C ARG A 52 -0.09 19.37 8.67
N PRO A 53 -0.52 19.38 9.95
CA PRO A 53 -1.92 19.26 10.30
C PRO A 53 -2.70 20.45 9.74
N ASP A 54 -3.72 20.13 8.94
CA ASP A 54 -4.79 21.08 8.62
C ASP A 54 -5.80 21.02 9.78
N THR A 55 -6.31 22.18 10.20
CA THR A 55 -7.19 22.32 11.37
C THR A 55 -8.55 21.63 11.20
N LYS A 56 -8.82 21.02 10.04
CA LYS A 56 -10.08 20.36 9.68
C LYS A 56 -10.07 18.83 9.76
N VAL A 57 -9.07 18.21 10.38
CA VAL A 57 -9.01 16.74 10.47
C VAL A 57 -9.96 16.24 11.57
N PRO A 58 -10.94 15.38 11.25
CA PRO A 58 -11.80 14.77 12.26
C PRO A 58 -10.97 13.98 13.26
N LYS A 59 -11.22 14.20 14.55
CA LYS A 59 -10.69 13.35 15.61
C LYS A 59 -11.36 11.98 15.50
N THR A 60 -10.55 10.94 15.37
CA THR A 60 -11.01 9.56 15.39
C THR A 60 -10.54 8.93 16.70
N GLU A 61 -11.35 8.13 17.39
CA GLU A 61 -10.96 7.53 18.69
C GLU A 61 -9.97 6.35 18.54
N ILE A 62 -9.07 6.41 17.56
CA ILE A 62 -8.12 5.34 17.26
C ILE A 62 -6.88 5.52 18.12
N HIS A 63 -6.81 4.78 19.22
CA HIS A 63 -5.62 4.71 20.06
C HIS A 63 -4.57 3.80 19.40
N ILE A 64 -3.66 4.40 18.64
CA ILE A 64 -2.56 3.68 17.99
C ILE A 64 -1.23 3.86 18.73
N THR A 65 -0.44 2.79 18.81
CA THR A 65 0.95 2.85 19.27
C THR A 65 1.88 3.23 18.12
N ILE A 66 3.09 3.73 18.43
CA ILE A 66 4.11 4.07 17.42
C ILE A 66 4.44 2.86 16.53
N LYS A 67 4.53 1.64 17.09
CA LYS A 67 4.76 0.41 16.29
C LYS A 67 3.64 0.20 15.27
N ARG A 68 2.38 0.27 15.72
CA ARG A 68 1.20 0.08 14.85
C ARG A 68 1.09 1.16 13.78
N PHE A 69 1.51 2.39 14.06
CA PHE A 69 1.57 3.45 13.05
C PHE A 69 2.47 3.06 11.87
N TRP A 70 3.69 2.61 12.14
CA TRP A 70 4.63 2.24 11.07
C TRP A 70 4.18 1.02 10.27
N GLU A 71 3.51 0.05 10.90
CA GLU A 71 2.89 -1.07 10.20
C GLU A 71 1.77 -0.61 9.24
N LEU A 72 0.98 0.38 9.64
CA LEU A 72 -0.04 0.97 8.77
C LEU A 72 0.59 1.74 7.60
N VAL A 73 1.62 2.55 7.86
CA VAL A 73 2.34 3.28 6.80
C VAL A 73 2.92 2.29 5.79
N TRP A 74 3.53 1.21 6.26
CA TRP A 74 4.02 0.12 5.41
C TRP A 74 2.89 -0.47 4.55
N SER A 75 1.78 -0.86 5.17
CA SER A 75 0.62 -1.42 4.46
C SER A 75 0.04 -0.45 3.43
N MET A 76 -0.09 0.84 3.77
CA MET A 76 -0.53 1.88 2.85
C MET A 76 0.39 2.01 1.65
N ARG A 77 1.71 1.97 1.87
CA ARG A 77 2.71 1.97 0.80
C ARG A 77 2.57 0.74 -0.10
N GLU A 78 2.54 -0.46 0.46
CA GLU A 78 2.44 -1.70 -0.32
C GLU A 78 1.15 -1.73 -1.14
N SER A 79 0.02 -1.32 -0.55
CA SER A 79 -1.27 -1.24 -1.26
C SER A 79 -1.31 -0.15 -2.35
N SER A 80 -0.42 0.84 -2.28
CA SER A 80 -0.31 1.92 -3.28
C SER A 80 0.61 1.59 -4.45
N LYS A 81 1.34 0.47 -4.41
CA LYS A 81 2.18 0.05 -5.52
C LYS A 81 1.28 -0.34 -6.70
N PRO A 82 1.48 0.26 -7.89
CA PRO A 82 0.80 -0.20 -9.08
C PRO A 82 1.19 -1.66 -9.35
N TRP A 83 0.21 -2.47 -9.76
CA TRP A 83 0.48 -3.84 -10.20
C TRP A 83 1.55 -3.83 -11.29
N SER A 84 2.64 -4.58 -11.09
CA SER A 84 3.72 -4.70 -12.08
C SER A 84 3.74 -6.10 -12.68
N TRP A 85 3.97 -6.16 -13.99
CA TRP A 85 4.27 -7.42 -14.68
C TRP A 85 5.50 -8.13 -14.09
N ASP A 86 6.45 -7.34 -13.55
CA ASP A 86 7.68 -7.86 -12.96
C ASP A 86 7.46 -8.57 -11.61
N ASP A 87 6.31 -8.37 -10.98
CA ASP A 87 5.95 -9.03 -9.71
C ASP A 87 5.53 -10.50 -9.93
N LEU A 88 5.28 -10.92 -11.18
CA LEU A 88 4.92 -12.29 -11.53
C LEU A 88 6.17 -13.18 -11.68
N SER A 89 6.06 -14.43 -11.25
CA SER A 89 7.08 -15.44 -11.53
C SER A 89 7.16 -15.74 -13.03
N GLU A 90 8.31 -16.24 -13.49
CA GLU A 90 8.48 -16.65 -14.89
C GLU A 90 7.47 -17.72 -15.32
N ALA A 91 7.03 -18.58 -14.39
CA ALA A 91 6.00 -19.57 -14.65
C ALA A 91 4.61 -18.93 -14.89
N GLU A 92 4.26 -17.90 -14.12
CA GLU A 92 3.01 -17.15 -14.28
C GLU A 92 3.02 -16.34 -15.58
N LYS A 93 4.13 -15.66 -15.87
CA LYS A 93 4.34 -14.95 -17.14
C LYS A 93 4.18 -15.90 -18.33
N ALA A 94 4.86 -17.05 -18.31
CA ALA A 94 4.77 -18.05 -19.37
C ALA A 94 3.35 -18.64 -19.53
N GLY A 95 2.60 -18.78 -18.43
CA GLY A 95 1.20 -19.20 -18.46
C GLY A 95 0.30 -18.18 -19.15
N ILE A 96 0.49 -16.89 -18.83
CA ILE A 96 -0.25 -15.78 -19.45
C ILE A 96 0.12 -15.66 -20.93
N ASP A 97 1.41 -15.71 -21.27
CA ASP A 97 1.88 -15.65 -22.67
C ASP A 97 1.32 -16.80 -23.51
N ARG A 98 1.25 -18.01 -22.93
CA ARG A 98 0.61 -19.15 -23.58
C ARG A 98 -0.88 -18.90 -23.81
N GLY A 99 -1.59 -18.38 -22.81
CA GLY A 99 -3.01 -18.02 -22.95
C GLY A 99 -3.24 -16.99 -24.05
N ILE A 100 -2.39 -15.96 -24.15
CA ILE A 100 -2.44 -14.94 -25.21
C ILE A 100 -2.16 -15.56 -26.58
N ALA A 101 -1.18 -16.47 -26.67
CA ALA A 101 -0.85 -17.17 -27.90
C ALA A 101 -1.98 -18.10 -28.36
N ASP A 102 -2.61 -18.83 -27.44
CA ASP A 102 -3.75 -19.69 -27.72
C ASP A 102 -4.98 -18.88 -28.14
N LEU A 103 -5.25 -17.74 -27.49
CA LEU A 103 -6.25 -16.76 -27.92
C LEU A 103 -6.01 -16.28 -29.35
N LYS A 104 -4.78 -15.87 -29.69
CA LYS A 104 -4.42 -15.44 -31.05
C LYS A 104 -4.54 -16.57 -32.08
N ALA A 105 -4.24 -17.79 -31.68
CA ALA A 105 -4.33 -18.97 -32.54
C ALA A 105 -5.77 -19.54 -32.63
N GLY A 106 -6.76 -18.91 -32.00
CA GLY A 106 -8.14 -19.41 -31.95
C GLY A 106 -8.29 -20.74 -31.19
N ARG A 107 -7.29 -21.10 -30.38
CA ARG A 107 -7.27 -22.31 -29.54
C ARG A 107 -7.89 -22.03 -28.17
N THR A 108 -9.09 -21.45 -28.17
CA THR A 108 -9.87 -21.23 -26.95
C THR A 108 -11.11 -22.08 -26.94
N THR A 109 -11.40 -22.67 -25.78
CA THR A 109 -12.63 -23.40 -25.54
C THR A 109 -13.56 -22.52 -24.71
N PRO A 110 -14.80 -22.24 -25.17
CA PRO A 110 -15.78 -21.52 -24.37
C PRO A 110 -16.04 -22.22 -23.03
N SER A 111 -16.28 -21.45 -21.97
CA SER A 111 -16.51 -21.99 -20.62
C SER A 111 -17.66 -23.00 -20.57
N GLU A 112 -18.69 -22.82 -21.40
CA GLU A 112 -19.83 -23.73 -21.54
C GLU A 112 -19.44 -25.13 -22.05
N GLU A 113 -18.39 -25.24 -22.86
CA GLU A 113 -17.90 -26.53 -23.38
C GLU A 113 -16.98 -27.23 -22.37
N VAL A 114 -16.27 -26.48 -21.53
CA VAL A 114 -15.43 -27.04 -20.45
C VAL A 114 -16.31 -27.64 -19.36
N TRP A 115 -17.39 -26.96 -18.97
CA TRP A 115 -18.30 -27.43 -17.91
C TRP A 115 -19.08 -28.69 -18.27
N LYS A 116 -19.27 -28.97 -19.57
CA LYS A 116 -19.95 -30.20 -20.04
C LYS A 116 -19.04 -31.44 -20.04
N LYS A 117 -17.73 -31.26 -19.83
CA LYS A 117 -16.72 -32.35 -19.88
C LYS A 117 -16.19 -32.78 -18.51
N ASN A 118 -16.66 -32.17 -17.42
CA ASN A 118 -16.39 -32.57 -16.03
C ASN A 118 -17.67 -33.11 -15.39
#